data_AF-A0A379SBW6-F1
#
_entry.id   AF-A0A379SBW6-F1
#
_cell.length_a   1.000
_cell.length_b   1.000
_cell.length_c   1.000
_cell.angle_alpha   90.00
_cell.angle_beta   90.00
_cell.angle_gamma   90.00
#
_symmetry.space_group_name_H-M   'P 1'
#
loop_
_entity.id
_entity.type
_entity.pdbx_description
1 polymer ?
#
loop_
_entity_poly.entity_id
_entity_poly.type
_entity_poly.pdbx_seq_one_letter_code
_entity_poly.pdbx_strand_id
1 'polypeptide(L)'
;MSTESNIIIDGGFEEGFDGWVLSSQSSIFIEDGATGNNHFCRIEPTNTITQYFTIEPETTYRLTLAVRGEAKGNVTISQTYPTHTSFISDIKC
;
A
#
# COMPACT_ATOMS: atom_id res chain seq x y z
N MET A 1 8.40 16.51 -16.53
CA MET A 1 8.25 15.25 -15.79
C MET A 1 6.80 14.85 -15.93
N SER A 2 6.50 13.74 -16.61
CA SER A 2 5.11 13.29 -16.74
C SER A 2 4.61 12.90 -15.34
N THR A 3 3.60 13.59 -14.85
CA THR A 3 2.81 13.12 -13.72
C THR A 3 2.03 11.90 -14.21
N GLU A 4 2.65 10.72 -14.20
CA GLU A 4 1.86 9.50 -14.22
C GLU A 4 0.88 9.61 -13.05
N SER A 5 -0.41 9.55 -13.34
CA SER A 5 -1.45 9.65 -12.33
C SER A 5 -1.26 8.48 -11.36
N ASN A 6 -0.95 8.77 -10.10
CA ASN A 6 -0.96 7.74 -9.08
C ASN A 6 -2.39 7.18 -9.01
N ILE A 7 -2.54 5.89 -9.30
CA ILE A 7 -3.84 5.20 -9.29
C ILE A 7 -4.23 4.72 -7.89
N ILE A 8 -3.31 4.78 -6.93
CA ILE A 8 -3.57 4.45 -5.54
C ILE A 8 -4.26 5.63 -4.86
N ILE A 9 -5.47 5.39 -4.36
CA ILE A 9 -6.27 6.34 -3.58
C ILE A 9 -5.67 6.43 -2.18
N ASP A 10 -5.46 7.65 -1.70
CA ASP A 10 -4.90 7.94 -0.37
C ASP A 10 -3.70 7.06 0.01
N GLY A 11 -2.77 6.85 -0.92
CA GLY A 11 -1.54 6.07 -0.67
C GLY A 11 -0.56 6.73 0.31
N GLY A 12 -0.81 8.00 0.64
CA GLY A 12 -0.07 8.76 1.66
C GLY A 12 -0.70 8.71 3.05
N PHE A 13 -1.94 8.19 3.18
CA PHE A 13 -2.70 8.12 4.43
C PHE A 13 -3.06 9.47 5.05
N GLU A 14 -3.25 10.50 4.22
CA GLU A 14 -3.60 11.85 4.68
C GLU A 14 -5.11 12.01 4.91
N GLU A 15 -5.91 11.10 4.35
CA GLU A 15 -7.36 11.01 4.55
C GLU A 15 -7.76 9.78 5.37
N GLY A 16 -6.81 9.29 6.20
CA GLY A 16 -7.01 8.14 7.06
C GLY A 16 -6.79 6.82 6.32
N PHE A 17 -7.88 6.10 6.05
CA PHE A 17 -7.86 4.81 5.36
C PHE A 17 -8.78 4.81 4.14
N ASP A 18 -8.99 5.96 3.50
CA ASP A 18 -9.90 6.03 2.35
C ASP A 18 -9.41 5.10 1.22
N GLY A 19 -10.34 4.34 0.64
CA GLY A 19 -10.01 3.31 -0.35
C GLY A 19 -9.24 2.09 0.17
N TRP A 20 -8.91 1.98 1.46
CA TRP A 20 -8.20 0.84 2.03
C TRP A 20 -9.12 -0.11 2.82
N VAL A 21 -8.96 -1.41 2.58
CA VAL A 21 -9.56 -2.49 3.37
C VAL A 21 -8.53 -2.97 4.39
N LEU A 22 -8.94 -2.97 5.65
CA LEU A 22 -8.11 -3.30 6.81
C LEU A 22 -8.42 -4.73 7.25
N SER A 23 -7.40 -5.56 7.47
CA SER A 23 -7.61 -6.90 8.07
C SER A 23 -8.06 -6.82 9.53
N SER A 24 -7.71 -5.73 10.23
CA SER A 24 -8.07 -5.47 11.63
C SER A 24 -8.11 -3.97 11.91
N GLN A 25 -9.24 -3.48 12.45
CA GLN A 25 -9.42 -2.08 12.86
C GLN A 25 -8.71 -1.75 14.18
N SER A 26 -8.36 -2.77 14.98
CA SER A 26 -7.72 -2.60 16.29
C SER A 26 -6.20 -2.79 16.28
N SER A 27 -5.62 -3.02 15.11
CA SER A 27 -4.20 -3.39 14.96
C SER A 27 -3.51 -2.67 13.79
N ILE A 28 -4.21 -1.72 13.18
CA ILE A 28 -3.71 -0.92 12.08
C ILE A 28 -4.08 0.53 12.39
N PHE A 29 -3.10 1.42 12.33
CA PHE A 29 -3.21 2.78 12.84
C PHE A 29 -2.66 3.77 11.84
N ILE A 30 -3.30 4.94 11.75
CA ILE A 30 -2.69 6.13 11.16
C ILE A 30 -1.93 6.86 12.26
N GLU A 31 -0.69 7.22 11.96
CA GLU A 31 0.18 7.92 12.88
C GLU A 31 0.86 9.11 12.20
N ASP A 32 1.13 10.13 13.00
CA ASP A 32 1.84 11.33 12.58
C ASP A 32 3.33 11.07 12.39
N GLY A 33 3.86 11.51 11.26
CA GLY A 33 5.29 11.61 11.02
C GLY A 33 5.98 12.55 12.02
N ALA A 34 7.32 12.53 12.03
CA ALA A 34 8.11 13.23 13.05
C ALA A 34 7.84 14.75 13.15
N THR A 35 7.35 15.36 12.08
CA THR A 35 7.02 16.80 12.03
C THR A 35 5.52 17.09 12.11
N GLY A 36 4.65 16.07 12.19
CA GLY A 36 3.19 16.21 12.25
C GLY A 36 2.52 16.72 10.97
N ASN A 37 3.27 16.89 9.88
CA ASN A 37 2.76 17.41 8.60
C ASN A 37 2.51 16.29 7.57
N ASN A 38 2.70 15.04 7.97
CA ASN A 38 2.51 13.89 7.11
C ASN A 38 2.08 12.70 7.97
N HIS A 39 1.32 11.80 7.39
CA HIS A 39 0.88 10.59 8.04
C HIS A 39 1.60 9.35 7.48
N PHE A 40 1.47 8.23 8.19
CA PHE A 40 1.83 6.91 7.68
C PHE A 40 0.96 5.84 8.36
N CYS A 41 0.82 4.71 7.69
CA CYS A 41 0.15 3.54 8.25
C CYS A 41 1.13 2.67 9.04
N ARG A 42 0.84 2.44 10.32
CA ARG A 42 1.50 1.40 11.14
C ARG A 42 0.64 0.16 11.20
N ILE A 43 1.23 -0.97 10.83
CA ILE A 43 0.59 -2.29 10.79
C ILE A 43 1.24 -3.18 11.84
N GLU A 44 0.47 -3.66 12.80
CA GLU A 44 0.95 -4.68 13.75
C GLU A 44 1.15 -6.04 13.05
N PRO A 45 2.04 -6.92 13.55
CA PRO A 45 2.33 -8.21 12.93
C PRO A 45 1.09 -9.01 12.56
N THR A 46 1.17 -9.79 11.47
CA THR A 46 0.10 -10.65 10.91
C THR A 46 -1.12 -9.94 10.31
N ASN A 47 -1.13 -8.60 10.30
CA ASN A 47 -2.18 -7.81 9.68
C ASN A 47 -1.80 -7.35 8.26
N THR A 48 -2.78 -6.89 7.49
CA THR A 48 -2.62 -6.46 6.10
C THR A 48 -3.59 -5.32 5.79
N ILE A 49 -3.14 -4.39 4.94
CA ILE A 49 -4.01 -3.43 4.25
C ILE A 49 -4.10 -3.82 2.78
N THR A 50 -5.27 -3.61 2.17
CA THR A 50 -5.50 -3.96 0.77
C THR A 50 -6.27 -2.85 0.07
N GLN A 51 -5.86 -2.52 -1.15
CA GLN A 51 -6.62 -1.64 -2.02
C GLN A 51 -6.87 -2.34 -3.35
N TYR A 52 -8.08 -2.16 -3.88
CA TYR A 52 -8.48 -2.70 -5.17
C TYR A 52 -8.58 -1.56 -6.17
N PHE A 53 -7.96 -1.73 -7.33
CA PHE A 53 -7.95 -0.75 -8.41
C PHE A 53 -7.89 -1.46 -9.77
N THR A 54 -8.23 -0.74 -10.82
CA THR A 54 -8.18 -1.22 -12.20
C THR A 54 -6.89 -0.78 -12.87
N ILE A 55 -6.31 -1.66 -13.68
CA ILE A 55 -5.17 -1.37 -14.55
C ILE A 55 -5.57 -1.57 -16.02
N GLU A 56 -4.83 -0.94 -16.92
CA GLU A 56 -4.94 -1.19 -18.34
C GLU A 56 -4.16 -2.46 -18.72
N PRO A 57 -4.73 -3.35 -19.55
CA PRO A 57 -4.00 -4.50 -20.06
C PRO A 57 -2.73 -4.09 -20.81
N GLU A 58 -1.73 -4.98 -20.81
CA GLU A 58 -0.47 -4.81 -21.56
C GLU A 58 0.31 -3.52 -21.24
N THR A 59 0.01 -2.88 -20.11
CA THR A 59 0.64 -1.64 -19.66
C THR A 59 1.64 -1.92 -18.54
N THR A 60 2.81 -1.31 -18.61
CA THR A 60 3.83 -1.42 -17.57
C THR A 60 3.59 -0.38 -16.48
N TYR A 61 3.50 -0.83 -15.22
CA TYR A 61 3.32 0.03 -14.06
C TYR A 61 4.56 -0.01 -13.15
N ARG A 62 4.73 1.06 -12.35
CA ARG A 62 5.71 1.11 -11.27
C ARG A 62 5.00 1.24 -9.93
N LEU A 63 5.23 0.28 -9.04
CA LEU A 63 4.87 0.40 -7.63
C LEU A 63 6.06 0.98 -6.86
N THR A 64 5.81 1.99 -6.03
CA THR A 64 6.82 2.57 -5.13
C THR A 64 6.18 2.73 -3.76
N LEU A 65 6.89 2.32 -2.72
CA LEU A 65 6.49 2.52 -1.33
C LEU A 65 7.70 2.92 -0.49
N ALA A 66 7.45 3.65 0.59
CA ALA A 66 8.42 3.94 1.63
C ALA A 66 8.03 3.20 2.90
N VAL A 67 9.00 2.56 3.53
CA VAL A 67 8.81 1.83 4.80
C VAL A 67 9.87 2.30 5.78
N ARG A 68 9.51 2.40 7.05
CA ARG A 68 10.41 2.80 8.13
C ARG A 68 10.44 1.74 9.24
N GLY A 69 11.56 1.69 9.96
CA GLY A 69 11.77 0.76 11.08
C GLY A 69 12.14 -0.64 10.61
N GLU A 70 12.07 -1.62 11.52
CA GLU A 70 12.40 -3.02 11.24
C GLU A 70 11.21 -3.79 10.65
N ALA A 71 10.51 -3.17 9.70
CA ALA A 71 9.34 -3.79 9.10
C ALA A 71 9.75 -5.05 8.33
N LYS A 72 9.12 -6.18 8.67
CA LYS A 72 9.26 -7.43 7.94
C LYS A 72 7.90 -7.82 7.39
N GLY A 73 7.83 -7.99 6.09
CA GLY A 73 6.57 -8.28 5.42
C GLY A 73 6.76 -8.43 3.93
N ASN A 74 5.63 -8.54 3.24
CA ASN A 74 5.59 -8.58 1.79
C ASN A 74 4.65 -7.49 1.26
N VAL A 75 4.97 -7.02 0.07
CA VAL A 75 4.05 -6.27 -0.78
C VAL A 75 3.63 -7.18 -1.90
N THR A 76 2.33 -7.41 -2.03
CA THR A 76 1.78 -8.31 -3.04
C THR A 76 0.87 -7.52 -3.98
N ILE A 77 1.12 -7.61 -5.28
CA ILE A 77 0.18 -7.22 -6.33
C ILE A 77 -0.36 -8.49 -6.96
N SER A 78 -1.67 -8.70 -6.88
CA SER A 78 -2.31 -9.87 -7.45
C SER A 78 -3.46 -9.48 -8.35
N GLN A 79 -3.46 -10.02 -9.57
CA GLN A 79 -4.60 -10.05 -10.45
C GLN A 79 -5.20 -11.45 -10.40
N THR A 80 -6.48 -11.57 -10.05
CA THR A 80 -7.15 -12.88 -9.88
C THR A 80 -7.94 -13.33 -11.10
N TYR A 81 -8.16 -12.44 -12.08
CA TYR A 81 -8.90 -12.71 -13.32
C TYR A 81 -8.39 -11.81 -14.47
N PRO A 82 -8.36 -12.28 -15.73
CA PRO A 82 -8.70 -13.63 -16.21
C PRO A 82 -7.63 -14.70 -15.91
N THR A 83 -6.39 -14.27 -15.65
CA THR A 83 -5.29 -15.15 -15.26
C THR A 83 -4.80 -14.75 -13.88
N HIS A 84 -4.66 -15.72 -12.96
CA HIS A 84 -4.07 -15.45 -11.65
C HIS A 84 -2.58 -15.14 -11.82
N THR A 85 -2.18 -13.89 -11.59
CA THR A 85 -0.78 -13.45 -11.60
C THR A 85 -0.51 -12.69 -10.33
N SER A 86 0.58 -13.04 -9.64
CA SER A 86 1.01 -12.37 -8.42
C SER A 86 2.48 -11.97 -8.51
N PHE A 87 2.77 -10.73 -8.14
CA PHE A 87 4.12 -10.24 -7.88
C PHE A 87 4.25 -10.01 -6.38
N ILE A 88 5.27 -10.61 -5.78
CA ILE A 88 5.56 -10.48 -4.35
C ILE A 88 6.94 -9.85 -4.21
N SER A 89 7.03 -8.80 -3.41
CA SER A 89 8.29 -8.17 -3.03
C SER A 89 8.45 -8.23 -1.52
N ASP A 90 9.54 -8.82 -1.04
CA ASP A 90 9.87 -8.84 0.39
C ASP A 90 10.37 -7.46 0.83
N ILE A 91 9.82 -6.95 1.93
CA ILE A 91 10.36 -5.78 2.61
C ILE A 91 11.55 -6.25 3.45
N LYS A 92 12.75 -5.77 3.08
CA LYS A 92 14.00 -6.03 3.80
C LYS A 92 14.52 -4.70 4.34
N CYS A 93 14.20 -4.42 5.60
CA CYS A 93 14.72 -3.27 6.35
C CYS A 93 15.99 -3.64 7.11
#